data_AF-A0A9X1KC52-F1
#
_entry.id   AF-A0A9X1KC52-F1
#
_cell.length_a   1.000
_cell.length_b   1.000
_cell.length_c   1.000
_cell.angle_alpha   90.00
_cell.angle_beta   90.00
_cell.angle_gamma   90.00
#
_symmetry.space_group_name_H-M   'P 1'
#
loop_
_entity.id
_entity.type
_entity.pdbx_description
1 polymer ?
#
loop_
_entity_poly.entity_id
_entity_poly.type
_entity_poly.pdbx_seq_one_letter_code
_entity_poly.pdbx_strand_id
1 'polypeptide(L)'
;MQIPHFPESNHPLVKSLFHHSDQELLSLFQRYPDYGKYFTVIFCRYSPIVYTLIQHSARSPVQADYLFALTWRYIYYELGGLDLTSQQTGQETLTLQNWLINITAVCINEIKLPPTEAIHYSLKDTSPPLWCYVAQALDQIPPVIRLIVLMAQTFHWSETRIAAYLQAEGENFSPMEVANFLEEGYRILEDKLPPDIRAIYLGEEISQF
;
A
#
# COMPACT_ATOMS: atom_id res chain seq x y z
N MET A 1 16.88 -13.96 -12.18
CA MET A 1 15.60 -13.38 -11.74
C MET A 1 15.89 -12.00 -11.17
N GLN A 2 15.05 -11.00 -11.45
CA GLN A 2 15.33 -9.58 -11.18
C GLN A 2 14.43 -9.06 -10.06
N ILE A 3 15.02 -8.44 -9.05
CA ILE A 3 14.31 -7.73 -7.99
C ILE A 3 13.56 -6.56 -8.62
N PRO A 4 12.26 -6.33 -8.30
CA PRO A 4 11.51 -5.21 -8.83
C PRO A 4 12.21 -3.89 -8.53
N HIS A 5 12.27 -3.01 -9.53
CA HIS A 5 12.74 -1.66 -9.34
C HIS A 5 11.55 -0.73 -9.08
N PHE A 6 11.65 0.06 -8.02
CA PHE A 6 10.59 0.96 -7.57
C PHE A 6 10.98 2.42 -7.87
N PRO A 7 10.26 3.13 -8.76
CA PRO A 7 10.62 4.49 -9.17
C PRO A 7 10.61 5.49 -8.01
N GLU A 8 9.80 5.27 -6.97
CA GLU A 8 9.76 6.11 -5.76
C GLU A 8 11.13 6.22 -5.07
N SER A 9 12.01 5.21 -5.20
CA SER A 9 13.38 5.25 -4.68
C SER A 9 14.21 6.39 -5.29
N ASN A 10 13.81 6.87 -6.47
CA ASN A 10 14.47 7.96 -7.16
C ASN A 10 13.89 9.34 -6.82
N HIS A 11 12.75 9.41 -6.12
CA HIS A 11 12.05 10.66 -5.83
C HIS A 11 12.85 11.54 -4.85
N PRO A 12 12.93 12.88 -5.06
CA PRO A 12 13.71 13.77 -4.18
C PRO A 12 13.36 13.66 -2.69
N LEU A 13 12.07 13.54 -2.35
CA LEU A 13 11.59 13.38 -0.97
C LEU A 13 12.05 12.08 -0.30
N VAL A 14 12.24 11.03 -1.11
CA VAL A 14 12.69 9.72 -0.63
C VAL A 14 14.22 9.74 -0.51
N LYS A 15 14.93 10.23 -1.54
CA LYS A 15 16.39 10.35 -1.52
C LYS A 15 16.90 11.22 -0.38
N SER A 16 16.22 12.33 -0.08
CA SER A 16 16.63 13.23 1.01
C SER A 16 16.66 12.53 2.37
N LEU A 17 15.97 11.40 2.54
CA LEU A 17 15.85 10.68 3.80
C LEU A 17 16.80 9.46 3.90
N PHE A 18 17.57 9.13 2.85
CA PHE A 18 18.45 7.95 2.85
C PHE A 18 19.59 7.99 3.89
N HIS A 19 19.95 9.18 4.36
CA HIS A 19 20.98 9.35 5.38
C HIS A 19 20.52 9.01 6.80
N HIS A 20 19.20 8.90 7.03
CA HIS A 20 18.66 8.54 8.35
C HIS A 20 18.88 7.06 8.66
N SER A 21 19.18 6.78 9.93
CA SER A 21 19.22 5.44 10.50
C SER A 21 17.82 4.80 10.55
N ASP A 22 17.77 3.49 10.73
CA ASP A 22 16.50 2.75 10.83
C ASP A 22 15.66 3.21 12.02
N GLN A 23 16.31 3.47 13.15
CA GLN A 23 15.66 3.99 14.36
C GLN A 23 15.04 5.37 14.10
N GLU A 24 15.76 6.25 13.42
CA GLU A 24 15.27 7.59 13.09
C GLU A 24 14.08 7.52 12.13
N LEU A 25 14.16 6.69 11.07
CA LEU A 25 13.06 6.50 10.13
C LEU A 25 11.82 5.94 10.79
N LEU A 26 11.98 4.92 11.66
CA LEU A 26 10.88 4.36 12.43
C LEU A 26 10.25 5.41 13.35
N SER A 27 11.08 6.17 14.07
CA SER A 27 10.61 7.23 14.98
C SER A 27 9.85 8.31 14.21
N LEU A 28 10.33 8.70 13.03
CA LEU A 28 9.67 9.69 12.17
C LEU A 28 8.35 9.16 11.62
N PHE A 29 8.30 7.91 11.17
CA PHE A 29 7.08 7.25 10.73
C PHE A 29 6.01 7.22 11.83
N GLN A 30 6.39 6.81 13.05
CA GLN A 30 5.47 6.73 14.19
C GLN A 30 5.01 8.12 14.68
N ARG A 31 5.90 9.12 14.65
CA ARG A 31 5.59 10.47 15.13
C ARG A 31 4.76 11.30 14.15
N TYR A 32 4.91 11.04 12.85
CA TYR A 32 4.29 11.82 11.78
C TYR A 32 3.48 10.91 10.84
N PRO A 33 2.37 10.30 11.33
CA PRO A 33 1.58 9.33 10.56
C PRO A 33 0.94 9.94 9.30
N ASP A 34 0.74 11.26 9.28
CA ASP A 34 0.20 12.00 8.13
C ASP A 34 1.19 12.16 6.97
N TYR A 35 2.46 11.77 7.14
CA TYR A 35 3.49 11.86 6.11
C TYR A 35 3.90 10.48 5.64
N GLY A 36 3.61 10.18 4.36
CA GLY A 36 3.85 8.85 3.83
C GLY A 36 5.29 8.55 3.39
N LYS A 37 6.10 9.58 3.15
CA LYS A 37 7.49 9.46 2.71
C LYS A 37 8.36 8.60 3.63
N TYR A 38 8.09 8.60 4.94
CA TYR A 38 8.89 7.84 5.91
C TYR A 38 8.70 6.33 5.70
N PHE A 39 7.45 5.88 5.53
CA PHE A 39 7.17 4.50 5.17
C PHE A 39 7.73 4.15 3.79
N THR A 40 7.57 5.03 2.79
CA THR A 40 8.11 4.82 1.44
C THR A 40 9.63 4.62 1.45
N VAL A 41 10.38 5.34 2.29
CA VAL A 41 11.84 5.17 2.42
C VAL A 41 12.19 3.83 3.06
N ILE A 42 11.50 3.44 4.14
CA ILE A 42 11.68 2.13 4.77
C ILE A 42 11.42 1.02 3.74
N PHE A 43 10.33 1.15 2.99
CA PHE A 43 10.01 0.25 1.88
C PHE A 43 11.13 0.18 0.85
N CYS A 44 11.61 1.33 0.33
CA CYS A 44 12.66 1.36 -0.68
C CYS A 44 13.97 0.72 -0.20
N ARG A 45 14.30 0.87 1.09
CA ARG A 45 15.51 0.31 1.70
C ARG A 45 15.45 -1.22 1.80
N TYR A 46 14.28 -1.77 2.13
CA TYR A 46 14.14 -3.18 2.49
C TYR A 46 13.35 -4.04 1.51
N SER A 47 12.73 -3.45 0.48
CA SER A 47 12.00 -4.19 -0.55
C SER A 47 12.83 -5.30 -1.19
N PRO A 48 14.16 -5.17 -1.44
CA PRO A 48 14.95 -6.27 -1.99
C PRO A 48 14.98 -7.49 -1.07
N ILE A 49 15.18 -7.28 0.24
CA ILE A 49 15.29 -8.36 1.23
C ILE A 49 13.95 -9.09 1.36
N VAL A 50 12.86 -8.34 1.54
CA VAL A 50 11.51 -8.90 1.69
C VAL A 50 11.10 -9.65 0.41
N TYR A 51 11.36 -9.07 -0.77
CA TYR A 51 11.02 -9.70 -2.04
C TYR A 51 11.78 -11.00 -2.26
N THR A 52 13.09 -11.03 -1.98
CA THR A 52 13.89 -12.25 -2.11
C THR A 52 13.35 -13.38 -1.22
N LEU A 53 13.00 -13.10 0.03
CA LEU A 53 12.43 -14.11 0.94
C LEU A 53 11.13 -14.71 0.40
N ILE A 54 10.23 -13.85 -0.09
CA ILE A 54 8.90 -14.25 -0.59
C ILE A 54 8.99 -15.00 -1.92
N GLN A 55 9.91 -14.59 -2.80
CA GLN A 55 10.06 -15.22 -4.10
C GLN A 55 10.45 -16.69 -3.99
N HIS A 56 11.16 -17.09 -2.94
CA HIS A 56 11.53 -18.48 -2.69
C HIS A 56 10.37 -19.36 -2.18
N SER A 57 9.30 -18.75 -1.67
CA SER A 57 8.15 -19.49 -1.10
C SER A 57 6.93 -19.54 -2.01
N ALA A 58 6.82 -18.64 -3.00
CA ALA A 58 5.64 -18.51 -3.85
C ALA A 58 5.60 -19.52 -5.01
N ARG A 59 4.38 -19.97 -5.37
CA ARG A 59 4.14 -20.97 -6.43
C ARG A 59 4.06 -20.38 -7.84
N SER A 60 3.81 -19.08 -7.95
CA SER A 60 3.75 -18.34 -9.22
C SER A 60 4.17 -16.88 -9.03
N PRO A 61 4.61 -16.17 -10.09
CA PRO A 61 4.98 -14.76 -10.00
C PRO A 61 3.85 -13.86 -9.48
N VAL A 62 2.61 -14.06 -9.96
CA VAL A 62 1.45 -13.27 -9.54
C VAL A 62 1.15 -13.45 -8.04
N GLN A 63 1.25 -14.68 -7.54
CA GLN A 63 1.10 -14.95 -6.10
C GLN A 63 2.27 -14.40 -5.29
N ALA A 64 3.49 -14.39 -5.83
CA ALA A 64 4.65 -13.78 -5.19
C ALA A 64 4.46 -12.27 -5.00
N ASP A 65 4.06 -11.58 -6.07
CA ASP A 65 3.79 -10.13 -6.07
C ASP A 65 2.68 -9.78 -5.09
N TYR A 66 1.60 -10.58 -5.06
CA TYR A 66 0.49 -10.37 -4.15
C TYR A 66 0.87 -10.64 -2.70
N LEU A 67 1.60 -11.73 -2.41
CA LEU A 67 2.12 -12.01 -1.07
C LEU A 67 3.09 -10.92 -0.60
N PHE A 68 3.95 -10.43 -1.49
CA PHE A 68 4.86 -9.32 -1.22
C PHE A 68 4.12 -8.07 -0.78
N ALA A 69 3.06 -7.73 -1.50
CA ALA A 69 2.26 -6.57 -1.18
C ALA A 69 1.42 -6.73 0.10
N LEU A 70 0.84 -7.91 0.34
CA LEU A 70 0.16 -8.22 1.60
C LEU A 70 1.12 -8.19 2.80
N THR A 71 2.34 -8.69 2.63
CA THR A 71 3.39 -8.66 3.66
C THR A 71 3.74 -7.22 4.01
N TRP A 72 3.92 -6.35 3.02
CA TRP A 72 4.19 -4.93 3.27
C TRP A 72 3.02 -4.19 3.91
N ARG A 73 1.78 -4.55 3.57
CA ARG A 73 0.61 -4.02 4.26
C ARG A 73 0.59 -4.45 5.73
N TYR A 74 0.94 -5.70 6.02
CA TYR A 74 1.06 -6.16 7.40
C TYR A 74 2.18 -5.43 8.15
N ILE A 75 3.37 -5.32 7.54
CA ILE A 75 4.51 -4.54 8.05
C ILE A 75 4.09 -3.11 8.37
N TYR A 76 3.36 -2.44 7.48
CA TYR A 76 2.90 -1.06 7.67
C TYR A 76 2.15 -0.88 9.01
N TYR A 77 1.21 -1.77 9.31
CA TYR A 77 0.44 -1.68 10.55
C TYR A 77 1.28 -2.04 11.78
N GLU A 78 2.12 -3.07 11.69
CA GLU A 78 2.95 -3.51 12.81
C GLU A 78 4.05 -2.50 13.16
N LEU A 79 4.59 -1.76 12.18
CA LEU A 79 5.56 -0.69 12.41
C LEU A 79 5.03 0.41 13.34
N GLY A 80 3.71 0.63 13.38
CA GLY A 80 3.09 1.63 14.25
C GLY A 80 3.28 1.35 15.75
N GLY A 81 3.46 0.09 16.13
CA GLY A 81 3.68 -0.35 17.52
C GLY A 81 5.08 -0.90 17.79
N LEU A 82 5.97 -0.91 16.80
CA LEU A 82 7.29 -1.51 16.93
C LEU A 82 8.20 -0.70 17.84
N ASP A 83 8.78 -1.36 18.84
CA ASP A 83 9.82 -0.78 19.70
C ASP A 83 11.14 -1.56 19.55
N LEU A 84 12.07 -1.00 18.79
CA LEU A 84 13.42 -1.53 18.61
C LEU A 84 14.31 -1.37 19.86
N THR A 85 13.89 -0.55 20.84
CA THR A 85 14.64 -0.30 22.08
C THR A 85 14.26 -1.24 23.21
N SER A 86 13.22 -2.07 23.01
CA SER A 86 12.74 -3.09 23.95
C SER A 86 13.74 -4.26 24.11
N GLN A 87 14.92 -3.97 24.66
CA GLN A 87 15.91 -4.99 24.96
C GLN A 87 15.50 -5.76 26.22
N GLN A 88 15.10 -7.02 26.05
CA GLN A 88 15.12 -7.97 27.16
C GLN A 88 16.57 -8.32 27.47
N THR A 89 16.98 -8.17 28.73
CA THR A 89 18.35 -8.47 29.20
C THR A 89 18.81 -9.85 28.72
N GLY A 90 19.84 -9.88 27.86
CA GLY A 90 20.47 -11.12 27.35
C GLY A 90 20.09 -11.54 25.93
N GLN A 91 19.23 -10.81 25.22
CA GLN A 91 18.93 -11.05 23.80
C GLN A 91 19.75 -10.13 22.87
N GLU A 92 20.03 -10.61 21.65
CA GLU A 92 20.65 -9.81 20.60
C GLU A 92 19.83 -8.53 20.34
N THR A 93 20.52 -7.43 19.99
CA THR A 93 19.84 -6.17 19.66
C THR A 93 18.91 -6.38 18.46
N LEU A 94 17.60 -6.15 18.64
CA LEU A 94 16.63 -6.24 17.57
C LEU A 94 16.90 -5.11 16.57
N THR A 95 17.34 -5.47 15.36
CA THR A 95 17.46 -4.52 14.25
C THR A 95 16.18 -4.53 13.41
N LEU A 96 15.88 -3.42 12.73
CA LEU A 96 14.75 -3.34 11.82
C LEU A 96 14.82 -4.42 10.73
N GLN A 97 16.03 -4.68 10.20
CA GLN A 97 16.25 -5.74 9.23
C GLN A 97 15.88 -7.13 9.76
N ASN A 98 16.35 -7.49 10.97
CA ASN A 98 16.04 -8.79 11.56
C ASN A 98 14.54 -8.92 11.85
N TRP A 99 13.92 -7.84 12.33
CA TRP A 99 12.48 -7.80 12.53
C TRP A 99 11.72 -8.01 11.21
N LEU A 100 12.12 -7.33 10.12
CA LEU A 100 11.52 -7.49 8.80
C LEU A 100 11.68 -8.91 8.24
N ILE A 101 12.83 -9.56 8.46
CA ILE A 101 13.03 -10.96 8.07
C ILE A 101 12.05 -11.86 8.83
N ASN A 102 11.95 -11.69 10.15
CA ASN A 102 11.07 -12.50 10.99
C ASN A 102 9.60 -12.32 10.62
N ILE A 103 9.13 -11.08 10.48
CA ILE A 103 7.73 -10.79 10.14
C ILE A 103 7.37 -11.28 8.74
N THR A 104 8.32 -11.24 7.79
CA THR A 104 8.16 -11.81 6.45
C THR A 104 8.01 -13.32 6.52
N ALA A 105 8.82 -14.01 7.33
CA ALA A 105 8.71 -15.46 7.53
C ALA A 105 7.36 -15.85 8.16
N VAL A 106 6.84 -15.06 9.10
CA VAL A 106 5.48 -15.23 9.64
C VAL A 106 4.44 -15.11 8.53
N CYS A 107 4.49 -14.03 7.74
CA CYS A 107 3.56 -13.80 6.63
C CYS A 107 3.57 -14.93 5.60
N ILE A 108 4.73 -15.46 5.23
CA ILE A 108 4.87 -16.57 4.28
C ILE A 108 4.11 -17.81 4.76
N ASN A 109 4.12 -18.09 6.07
CA ASN A 109 3.48 -19.28 6.63
C ASN A 109 1.99 -19.09 6.90
N GLU A 110 1.56 -17.87 7.25
CA GLU A 110 0.20 -17.62 7.73
C GLU A 110 -0.74 -17.10 6.64
N ILE A 111 -0.24 -16.33 5.66
CA ILE A 111 -1.08 -15.74 4.62
C ILE A 111 -1.52 -16.81 3.63
N LYS A 112 -2.82 -17.08 3.61
CA LYS A 112 -3.45 -17.94 2.60
C LYS A 112 -3.74 -17.11 1.36
N LEU A 113 -3.03 -17.40 0.27
CA LEU A 113 -3.24 -16.74 -1.00
C LEU A 113 -4.43 -17.36 -1.75
N PRO A 114 -5.24 -16.53 -2.43
CA PRO A 114 -6.26 -17.03 -3.33
C PRO A 114 -5.63 -17.67 -4.60
N PRO A 115 -6.43 -18.40 -5.39
CA PRO A 115 -6.04 -18.81 -6.74
C PRO A 115 -5.61 -17.61 -7.60
N THR A 116 -4.73 -17.86 -8.57
CA THR A 116 -4.16 -16.84 -9.45
C THR A 116 -5.20 -16.01 -10.18
N GLU A 117 -6.32 -16.62 -10.57
CA GLU A 117 -7.39 -15.99 -11.34
C GLU A 117 -8.22 -15.00 -10.52
N ALA A 118 -8.15 -15.08 -9.19
CA ALA A 118 -8.83 -14.17 -8.27
C ALA A 118 -7.93 -13.01 -7.81
N ILE A 119 -6.68 -12.94 -8.28
CA ILE A 119 -5.73 -11.87 -7.94
C ILE A 119 -5.82 -10.79 -9.03
N HIS A 120 -6.37 -9.64 -8.67
CA HIS A 120 -6.45 -8.45 -9.53
C HIS A 120 -5.35 -7.41 -9.25
N TYR A 121 -4.45 -7.69 -8.31
CA TYR A 121 -3.36 -6.79 -7.95
C TYR A 121 -2.24 -6.81 -8.97
N SER A 122 -1.66 -5.63 -9.24
CA SER A 122 -0.50 -5.44 -10.11
C SER A 122 0.56 -4.65 -9.37
N LEU A 123 1.70 -5.30 -9.07
CA LEU A 123 2.84 -4.64 -8.42
C LEU A 123 3.45 -3.52 -9.29
N LYS A 124 3.28 -3.62 -10.62
CA LYS A 124 3.72 -2.61 -11.57
C LYS A 124 2.90 -1.32 -11.46
N ASP A 125 1.59 -1.45 -11.27
CA ASP A 125 0.67 -0.31 -11.31
C ASP A 125 0.47 0.30 -9.91
N THR A 126 0.70 -0.47 -8.85
CA THR A 126 0.57 0.00 -7.48
C THR A 126 1.64 -0.65 -6.62
N SER A 127 2.60 0.14 -6.15
CA SER A 127 3.59 -0.37 -5.20
C SER A 127 2.98 -0.47 -3.78
N PRO A 128 3.58 -1.27 -2.87
CA PRO A 128 3.00 -1.48 -1.55
C PRO A 128 2.79 -0.21 -0.71
N PRO A 129 3.68 0.81 -0.72
CA PRO A 129 3.38 2.08 -0.06
C PRO A 129 2.14 2.77 -0.63
N LEU A 130 2.06 2.90 -1.96
CA LEU A 130 0.89 3.51 -2.59
C LEU A 130 -0.39 2.76 -2.23
N TRP A 131 -0.37 1.42 -2.25
CA TRP A 131 -1.53 0.63 -1.87
C TRP A 131 -1.97 0.90 -0.43
N CYS A 132 -1.04 0.97 0.54
CA CYS A 132 -1.40 1.24 1.94
C CYS A 132 -2.16 2.57 2.09
N TYR A 133 -1.68 3.64 1.44
CA TYR A 133 -2.32 4.95 1.51
C TYR A 133 -3.63 5.02 0.71
N VAL A 134 -3.70 4.38 -0.46
CA VAL A 134 -4.96 4.28 -1.23
C VAL A 134 -6.01 3.50 -0.45
N ALA A 135 -5.64 2.41 0.24
CA ALA A 135 -6.56 1.64 1.07
C ALA A 135 -7.12 2.49 2.23
N GLN A 136 -6.28 3.29 2.89
CA GLN A 136 -6.72 4.22 3.93
C GLN A 136 -7.63 5.33 3.39
N ALA A 137 -7.33 5.85 2.21
CA ALA A 137 -8.18 6.83 1.54
C ALA A 137 -9.54 6.22 1.18
N LEU A 138 -9.56 5.00 0.64
CA LEU A 138 -10.78 4.24 0.34
C LEU A 138 -11.66 4.09 1.59
N ASP A 139 -11.08 3.81 2.76
CA ASP A 139 -11.84 3.65 4.01
C ASP A 139 -12.54 4.94 4.48
N GLN A 140 -12.15 6.10 3.95
CA GLN A 140 -12.79 7.38 4.24
C GLN A 140 -13.88 7.78 3.22
N ILE A 141 -14.06 7.01 2.15
CA ILE A 141 -15.08 7.27 1.13
C ILE A 141 -16.45 6.75 1.62
N PRO A 142 -17.55 7.48 1.36
CA PRO A 142 -18.90 6.97 1.61
C PRO A 142 -19.13 5.57 1.02
N PRO A 143 -19.77 4.63 1.75
CA PRO A 143 -19.82 3.22 1.36
C PRO A 143 -20.30 2.94 -0.08
N VAL A 144 -21.34 3.64 -0.54
CA VAL A 144 -21.89 3.47 -1.91
C VAL A 144 -20.89 3.93 -2.96
N ILE A 145 -20.27 5.10 -2.77
CA ILE A 145 -19.25 5.63 -3.68
C ILE A 145 -18.04 4.70 -3.72
N ARG A 146 -17.59 4.18 -2.57
CA ARG A 146 -16.50 3.19 -2.48
C ARG A 146 -16.83 1.93 -3.26
N LEU A 147 -18.05 1.40 -3.13
CA LEU A 147 -18.50 0.22 -3.88
C LEU A 147 -18.47 0.48 -5.39
N ILE A 148 -18.98 1.63 -5.83
CA ILE A 148 -18.97 2.06 -7.24
C ILE A 148 -17.53 2.14 -7.78
N VAL A 149 -16.63 2.79 -7.04
CA VAL A 149 -15.20 2.89 -7.39
C VAL A 149 -14.56 1.51 -7.54
N LEU A 150 -14.80 0.60 -6.58
CA LEU A 150 -14.26 -0.76 -6.64
C LEU A 150 -14.81 -1.56 -7.83
N MET A 151 -16.10 -1.44 -8.15
CA MET A 151 -16.67 -2.13 -9.31
C MET A 151 -16.06 -1.64 -10.63
N ALA A 152 -15.83 -0.33 -10.75
CA ALA A 152 -15.19 0.25 -11.92
C ALA A 152 -13.71 -0.13 -12.02
N GLN A 153 -12.95 -0.04 -10.92
CA GLN A 153 -11.49 -0.19 -10.94
C GLN A 153 -11.04 -1.65 -10.89
N THR A 154 -11.75 -2.52 -10.17
CA THR A 154 -11.38 -3.95 -10.04
C THR A 154 -11.98 -4.81 -11.15
N PHE A 155 -13.22 -4.54 -11.56
CA PHE A 155 -13.93 -5.37 -12.55
C PHE A 155 -14.12 -4.71 -13.91
N HIS A 156 -13.72 -3.44 -14.06
CA HIS A 156 -13.88 -2.67 -15.29
C HIS A 156 -15.32 -2.62 -15.80
N TRP A 157 -16.28 -2.58 -14.87
CA TRP A 157 -17.68 -2.45 -15.23
C TRP A 157 -17.96 -1.03 -15.70
N SER A 158 -18.73 -0.91 -16.79
CA SER A 158 -19.25 0.38 -17.23
C SER A 158 -20.29 0.92 -16.25
N GLU A 159 -20.54 2.22 -16.32
CA GLU A 159 -21.52 2.94 -15.51
C GLU A 159 -22.92 2.32 -15.66
N THR A 160 -23.29 1.92 -16.87
CA THR A 160 -24.55 1.21 -17.15
C THR A 160 -24.64 -0.13 -16.43
N ARG A 161 -23.55 -0.91 -16.42
CA ARG A 161 -23.52 -2.20 -15.74
C ARG A 161 -23.57 -2.04 -14.23
N ILE A 162 -22.86 -1.05 -13.69
CA ILE A 162 -22.89 -0.70 -12.27
C ILE A 162 -24.31 -0.27 -11.86
N ALA A 163 -24.94 0.64 -12.62
CA ALA A 163 -26.30 1.09 -12.35
C ALA A 163 -27.30 -0.08 -12.33
N ALA A 164 -27.23 -0.97 -13.32
CA ALA A 164 -28.10 -2.15 -13.39
C ALA A 164 -27.87 -3.11 -12.21
N TYR A 165 -26.62 -3.30 -11.76
CA TYR A 165 -26.31 -4.13 -10.60
C TYR A 165 -26.87 -3.51 -9.32
N LEU A 166 -26.63 -2.22 -9.08
CA LEU A 166 -27.14 -1.49 -7.92
C LEU A 166 -28.67 -1.51 -7.87
N GLN A 167 -29.34 -1.37 -9.02
CA GLN A 167 -30.79 -1.49 -9.12
C GLN A 167 -31.31 -2.87 -8.68
N ALA A 168 -30.60 -3.94 -9.03
CA ALA A 168 -30.94 -5.29 -8.59
C ALA A 168 -30.76 -5.48 -7.07
N GLU A 169 -29.83 -4.75 -6.46
CA GLU A 169 -29.57 -4.73 -5.01
C GLU A 169 -30.48 -3.72 -4.25
N GLY A 170 -31.40 -3.04 -4.94
CA GLY A 170 -32.38 -2.13 -4.35
C GLY A 170 -32.01 -0.64 -4.38
N GLU A 171 -30.88 -0.28 -4.96
CA GLU A 171 -30.40 1.10 -5.12
C GLU A 171 -30.76 1.66 -6.50
N ASN A 172 -31.53 2.74 -6.58
CA ASN A 172 -32.04 3.22 -7.86
C ASN A 172 -31.24 4.43 -8.39
N PHE A 173 -30.04 4.16 -8.95
CA PHE A 173 -29.20 5.16 -9.60
C PHE A 173 -29.20 5.01 -11.11
N SER A 174 -29.26 6.13 -11.82
CA SER A 174 -29.02 6.19 -13.27
C SER A 174 -27.52 6.06 -13.59
N PRO A 175 -27.15 5.67 -14.83
CA PRO A 175 -25.74 5.65 -15.25
C PRO A 175 -25.04 7.01 -15.11
N MET A 176 -25.78 8.12 -15.25
CA MET A 176 -25.25 9.47 -15.07
C MET A 176 -24.91 9.75 -13.59
N GLU A 177 -25.76 9.32 -12.66
CA GLU A 177 -25.47 9.43 -11.23
C GLU A 177 -24.26 8.59 -10.84
N VAL A 178 -24.12 7.38 -11.41
CA VAL A 178 -22.92 6.54 -11.23
C VAL A 178 -21.67 7.25 -11.73
N ALA A 179 -21.71 7.92 -12.89
CA ALA A 179 -20.60 8.71 -13.40
C ALA A 179 -20.20 9.84 -12.45
N ASN A 180 -21.18 10.58 -11.92
CA ASN A 180 -20.94 11.63 -10.92
C ASN A 180 -20.33 11.07 -9.63
N PHE A 181 -20.79 9.90 -9.17
CA PHE A 181 -20.19 9.24 -8.01
C PHE A 181 -18.76 8.76 -8.25
N LEU A 182 -18.42 8.33 -9.47
CA LEU A 182 -17.04 7.98 -9.81
C LEU A 182 -16.13 9.20 -9.76
N GLU A 183 -16.54 10.32 -10.36
CA GLU A 183 -15.78 11.57 -10.31
C GLU A 183 -15.58 12.05 -8.87
N GLU A 184 -16.66 12.05 -8.08
CA GLU A 184 -16.60 12.38 -6.66
C GLU A 184 -15.67 11.43 -5.88
N GLY A 185 -15.75 10.13 -6.15
CA GLY A 185 -14.92 9.11 -5.52
C GLY A 185 -13.44 9.31 -5.81
N TYR A 186 -13.08 9.64 -7.05
CA TYR A 186 -11.69 9.93 -7.42
C TYR A 186 -11.19 11.21 -6.78
N ARG A 187 -12.00 12.27 -6.74
CA ARG A 187 -11.63 13.50 -6.03
C ARG A 187 -11.39 13.25 -4.54
N ILE A 188 -12.29 12.51 -3.87
CA ILE A 188 -12.11 12.17 -2.46
C ILE A 188 -10.84 11.33 -2.28
N LEU A 189 -10.57 10.35 -3.15
CA LEU A 189 -9.36 9.55 -3.07
C LEU A 189 -8.10 10.41 -3.10
N GLU A 190 -7.98 11.27 -4.11
CA GLU A 190 -6.84 12.19 -4.23
C GLU A 190 -6.75 13.11 -3.02
N ASP A 191 -7.84 13.76 -2.62
CA ASP A 191 -7.86 14.67 -1.46
C ASP A 191 -7.44 14.00 -0.14
N LYS A 192 -7.73 12.70 0.01
CA LYS A 192 -7.41 11.92 1.21
C LYS A 192 -6.00 11.33 1.22
N LEU A 193 -5.28 11.33 0.10
CA LEU A 193 -3.88 10.94 0.10
C LEU A 193 -3.02 12.01 0.79
N PRO A 194 -2.01 11.61 1.58
CA PRO A 194 -1.00 12.53 2.07
C PRO A 194 -0.36 13.36 0.94
N PRO A 195 -0.12 14.67 1.13
CA PRO A 195 0.46 15.51 0.08
C PRO A 195 1.80 14.99 -0.47
N ASP A 196 2.62 14.38 0.38
CA ASP A 196 3.89 13.80 -0.03
C ASP A 196 3.73 12.49 -0.82
N ILE A 197 2.68 11.71 -0.56
CA ILE A 197 2.31 10.55 -1.37
C ILE A 197 1.81 10.97 -2.74
N ARG A 198 0.99 12.02 -2.83
CA ARG A 198 0.60 12.59 -4.12
C ARG A 198 1.80 13.11 -4.91
N ALA A 199 2.73 13.77 -4.24
CA ALA A 199 3.97 14.20 -4.89
C ALA A 199 4.81 13.02 -5.42
N ILE A 200 4.96 11.96 -4.63
CA ILE A 200 5.75 10.77 -5.00
C ILE A 200 5.12 10.00 -6.17
N TYR A 201 3.79 9.82 -6.17
CA TYR A 201 3.12 8.88 -7.09
C TYR A 201 2.26 9.53 -8.17
N LEU A 202 1.73 10.74 -7.95
CA LEU A 202 0.90 11.48 -8.90
C LEU A 202 1.65 12.64 -9.58
N GLY A 203 2.88 12.93 -9.14
CA GLY A 203 3.71 13.99 -9.72
C GLY A 203 3.27 15.41 -9.35
N GLU A 204 2.50 15.56 -8.27
CA GLU A 204 2.10 16.87 -7.76
C GLU A 204 3.28 17.64 -7.19
N GLU A 205 3.35 18.94 -7.47
CA GLU A 205 4.32 19.82 -6.84
C GLU A 205 3.92 20.10 -5.39
N ILE A 206 4.83 19.84 -4.44
CA ILE A 206 4.62 20.28 -3.05
C ILE A 206 4.77 21.80 -3.01
N SER A 207 3.64 22.49 -2.89
CA SER A 207 3.63 23.91 -2.54
C SER A 207 4.23 24.06 -1.14
N GLN A 208 5.43 24.63 -1.06
CA GLN A 208 6.03 25.01 0.21
C GLN A 208 5.19 26.16 0.80
N PHE A 209 4.47 25.90 1.89
CA PHE A 209 3.86 26.93 2.73
C PHE A 209 4.79 27.24 3.91
#